data_AF-A0A839LAY1-F1
#
_entry.id   AF-A0A839LAY1-F1
#
_cell.length_a   1.000
_cell.length_b   1.000
_cell.length_c   1.000
_cell.angle_alpha   90.00
_cell.angle_beta   90.00
_cell.angle_gamma   90.00
#
_symmetry.space_group_name_H-M   'P 1'
#
loop_
_entity.id
_entity.type
_entity.pdbx_description
1 polymer ?
#
loop_
_entity_poly.entity_id
_entity_poly.type
_entity_poly.pdbx_seq_one_letter_code
_entity_poly.pdbx_strand_id
1 'polypeptide(L)'
;MGPTRHPHEPLSHYRFRVAGYSFKWLMALGLALALVRLVAPPLHQAALPGLLMFLYIGLPLGIGMALLASLGSWLLGLWSSMSERSIEDARRMKRIKLTTLALLLSPMLAFGLYQCGSALLAGEVLALSKADPRIITWAEQPTFFAVSTAFWVVASGALLRGLGRQLKAAWVD
;
A
#
# COMPACT_ATOMS: atom_id res chain seq x y z
N MET A 1 -4.26 13.66 18.84
CA MET A 1 -2.81 13.35 18.88
C MET A 1 -2.66 11.85 19.05
N GLY A 2 -1.78 11.21 18.27
CA GLY A 2 -1.55 9.75 18.34
C GLY A 2 -0.58 9.35 19.46
N PRO A 3 -0.41 8.04 19.73
CA PRO A 3 0.53 7.56 20.74
C PRO A 3 1.96 7.96 20.39
N THR A 4 2.69 8.46 21.38
CA THR A 4 4.13 8.75 21.31
C THR A 4 4.93 7.64 21.98
N ARG A 5 6.16 7.43 21.50
CA ARG A 5 7.07 6.40 22.03
C ARG A 5 7.73 6.89 23.32
N HIS A 6 7.77 6.04 24.34
CA HIS A 6 8.51 6.35 25.58
C HIS A 6 10.02 6.02 25.44
N PRO A 7 10.91 6.70 26.16
CA PRO A 7 12.37 6.60 25.98
C PRO A 7 12.98 5.19 26.14
N HIS A 8 12.29 4.25 26.79
CA HIS A 8 12.76 2.87 26.99
C HIS A 8 11.76 1.81 26.53
N GLU A 9 10.77 2.23 25.75
CA GLU A 9 9.75 1.32 25.26
C GLU A 9 10.29 0.45 24.11
N PRO A 10 10.12 -0.88 24.20
CA PRO A 10 10.38 -1.78 23.09
C PRO A 10 9.61 -1.34 21.84
N LEU A 11 10.25 -1.42 20.68
CA LEU A 11 9.64 -0.97 19.43
C LEU A 11 8.37 -1.78 19.11
N SER A 12 8.37 -3.06 19.49
CA SER A 12 7.21 -3.95 19.40
C SER A 12 6.01 -3.44 20.18
N HIS A 13 6.21 -3.10 21.45
CA HIS A 13 5.16 -2.60 22.33
C HIS A 13 4.56 -1.28 21.82
N TYR A 14 5.42 -0.35 21.38
CA TYR A 14 4.97 0.90 20.76
C TYR A 14 4.12 0.63 19.51
N ARG A 15 4.54 -0.27 18.62
CA ARG A 15 3.81 -0.61 17.38
C ARG A 15 2.47 -1.26 17.64
N PHE A 16 2.36 -2.12 18.65
CA PHE A 16 1.07 -2.69 19.06
C PHE A 16 0.12 -1.62 19.62
N ARG A 17 0.63 -0.64 20.38
CA ARG A 17 -0.18 0.50 20.83
C ARG A 17 -0.69 1.35 19.67
N VAL A 18 0.16 1.61 18.68
CA VAL A 18 -0.24 2.31 17.45
C VAL A 18 -1.33 1.52 16.72
N ALA A 19 -1.15 0.20 16.55
CA ALA A 19 -2.15 -0.66 15.92
C ALA A 19 -3.49 -0.63 16.67
N GLY A 20 -3.46 -0.73 18.00
CA GLY A 20 -4.65 -0.64 18.84
C GLY A 20 -5.32 0.73 18.77
N TYR A 21 -4.55 1.82 18.71
CA TYR A 21 -5.07 3.17 18.51
C TYR A 21 -5.78 3.29 17.15
N SER A 22 -5.16 2.81 16.07
CA SER A 22 -5.77 2.81 14.73
C SER A 22 -7.04 1.97 14.68
N PHE A 23 -7.07 0.80 15.35
CA PHE A 23 -8.25 -0.05 15.43
C PHE A 23 -9.40 0.62 16.19
N LYS A 24 -9.10 1.30 17.31
CA LYS A 24 -10.11 2.08 18.05
C LYS A 24 -10.73 3.17 17.18
N TRP A 25 -9.91 3.88 16.41
CA TRP A 25 -10.42 4.87 15.45
C TRP A 25 -11.28 4.24 14.36
N LEU A 26 -10.88 3.09 13.83
CA LEU A 26 -11.66 2.35 12.86
C LEU A 26 -13.04 1.96 13.41
N MET A 27 -13.09 1.48 14.66
CA MET A 27 -14.34 1.13 15.34
C MET A 27 -15.22 2.35 15.62
N ALA A 28 -14.64 3.45 16.08
CA ALA A 28 -15.38 4.70 16.29
C ALA A 28 -15.97 5.24 14.98
N LEU A 29 -15.20 5.18 13.89
CA LEU A 29 -15.66 5.60 12.56
C LEU A 29 -16.77 4.67 12.03
N GLY A 30 -16.60 3.35 12.20
CA GLY A 30 -17.60 2.34 11.85
C GLY A 30 -18.92 2.50 12.63
N LEU A 31 -18.83 2.81 13.93
CA LEU A 31 -20.00 3.07 14.77
C LEU A 31 -20.71 4.37 14.37
N ALA A 32 -19.95 5.44 14.12
CA ALA A 32 -20.51 6.71 13.65
C ALA A 32 -21.25 6.54 12.32
N LEU A 33 -20.73 5.71 11.40
CA LEU A 33 -21.41 5.34 10.16
C LEU A 33 -22.72 4.59 10.39
N ALA A 34 -22.70 3.59 11.28
CA ALA A 34 -23.89 2.83 11.62
C ALA A 34 -24.98 3.77 12.17
N LEU A 35 -24.60 4.71 13.04
CA LEU A 35 -25.51 5.72 13.59
C LEU A 35 -26.05 6.68 12.52
N VAL A 36 -25.20 7.20 11.63
CA VAL A 36 -25.64 8.06 10.52
C VAL A 36 -26.63 7.30 9.61
N ARG A 37 -26.37 6.02 9.34
CA ARG A 37 -27.27 5.18 8.52
C ARG A 37 -28.60 4.89 9.21
N LEU A 38 -28.63 4.83 10.54
CA LEU A 38 -29.84 4.62 11.33
C LEU A 38 -30.67 5.92 11.50
N VAL A 39 -30.02 7.09 11.54
CA VAL A 39 -30.65 8.38 11.84
C VAL A 39 -31.02 9.17 10.57
N ALA A 40 -30.52 8.80 9.39
CA ALA A 40 -30.78 9.54 8.15
C ALA A 40 -32.02 9.06 7.36
N PRO A 41 -33.23 9.46 7.78
CA PRO A 41 -34.25 9.89 6.83
C PRO A 41 -34.85 11.23 7.31
N PRO A 42 -34.77 12.39 6.63
CA PRO A 42 -34.13 12.81 5.37
C PRO A 42 -33.32 14.14 5.54
N LEU A 43 -31.99 14.12 5.38
CA LEU A 43 -31.19 15.36 5.47
C LEU A 43 -31.35 16.21 4.19
N HIS A 44 -31.86 17.44 4.37
CA HIS A 44 -32.28 18.39 3.34
C HIS A 44 -31.16 18.84 2.37
N GLN A 45 -31.62 19.29 1.20
CA GLN A 45 -30.98 19.35 -0.13
C GLN A 45 -29.69 20.18 -0.29
N ALA A 46 -29.20 20.87 0.75
CA ALA A 46 -28.00 21.72 0.64
C ALA A 46 -26.70 21.04 1.10
N ALA A 47 -26.76 20.11 2.07
CA ALA A 47 -25.59 19.40 2.60
C ALA A 47 -25.35 18.03 1.93
N LEU A 48 -26.31 17.58 1.12
CA LEU A 48 -26.32 16.25 0.50
C LEU A 48 -25.06 15.96 -0.35
N PRO A 49 -24.57 16.86 -1.21
CA PRO A 49 -23.41 16.56 -2.06
C PRO A 49 -22.12 16.40 -1.25
N GLY A 50 -21.92 17.26 -0.24
CA GLY A 50 -20.76 17.17 0.66
C GLY A 50 -20.81 15.92 1.54
N LEU A 51 -21.99 15.58 2.05
CA LEU A 51 -22.22 14.35 2.80
C LEU A 51 -21.95 13.12 1.93
N LEU A 52 -22.47 13.09 0.70
CA LEU A 52 -22.26 11.98 -0.24
C LEU A 52 -20.78 11.86 -0.63
N MET A 53 -20.08 12.97 -0.92
CA MET A 53 -18.65 12.94 -1.24
C MET A 53 -17.83 12.40 -0.06
N PHE A 54 -18.13 12.85 1.16
CA PHE A 54 -17.48 12.32 2.36
C PHE A 54 -17.78 10.83 2.56
N LEU A 55 -19.04 10.42 2.45
CA LEU A 55 -19.49 9.04 2.71
C LEU A 55 -18.97 8.04 1.65
N TYR A 56 -18.89 8.45 0.38
CA TYR A 56 -18.53 7.56 -0.73
C TYR A 56 -17.06 7.61 -1.12
N ILE A 57 -16.34 8.70 -0.82
CA ILE A 57 -14.94 8.86 -1.21
C ILE A 57 -14.05 9.01 0.02
N GLY A 58 -14.29 10.03 0.84
CA GLY A 58 -13.42 10.35 1.98
C GLY A 58 -13.37 9.23 3.03
N LEU A 59 -14.52 8.61 3.28
CA LEU A 59 -14.69 7.62 4.33
C LEU A 59 -14.19 6.22 3.95
N PRO A 60 -14.45 5.66 2.75
CA PRO A 60 -13.80 4.43 2.31
C PRO A 60 -12.28 4.58 2.23
N LEU A 61 -11.79 5.75 1.79
CA LEU A 61 -10.37 6.07 1.80
C LEU A 61 -9.81 6.09 3.22
N GLY A 62 -10.49 6.75 4.16
CA GLY A 62 -10.12 6.80 5.56
C GLY A 62 -10.10 5.42 6.23
N ILE A 63 -11.12 4.60 6.01
CA ILE A 63 -11.20 3.21 6.49
C ILE A 63 -10.06 2.38 5.89
N GLY A 64 -9.84 2.48 4.57
CA GLY A 64 -8.77 1.76 3.89
C GLY A 64 -7.40 2.10 4.46
N MET A 65 -7.11 3.40 4.65
CA MET A 65 -5.85 3.86 5.24
C MET A 65 -5.69 3.42 6.70
N ALA A 66 -6.77 3.45 7.50
CA ALA A 66 -6.74 3.00 8.88
C ALA A 66 -6.55 1.47 8.99
N LEU A 67 -7.18 0.68 8.11
CA LEU A 67 -6.95 -0.76 8.02
C LEU A 67 -5.49 -1.05 7.65
N LEU A 68 -4.98 -0.42 6.59
CA LEU A 68 -3.58 -0.57 6.16
C LEU A 68 -2.61 -0.19 7.27
N ALA A 69 -2.84 0.92 7.96
CA ALA A 69 -2.02 1.36 9.08
C ALA A 69 -2.07 0.36 10.24
N SER A 70 -3.25 -0.18 10.57
CA SER A 70 -3.43 -1.14 11.67
C SER A 70 -2.74 -2.48 11.37
N LEU A 71 -2.97 -3.03 10.19
CA LEU A 71 -2.40 -4.31 9.76
C LEU A 71 -0.88 -4.21 9.58
N GLY A 72 -0.43 -3.13 8.95
CA GLY A 72 0.99 -2.83 8.79
C GLY A 72 1.69 -2.69 10.14
N SER A 73 1.10 -1.94 11.08
CA SER A 73 1.66 -1.75 12.43
C SER A 73 1.68 -3.06 13.23
N TRP A 74 0.67 -3.91 13.07
CA TRP A 74 0.60 -5.20 13.75
C TRP A 74 1.68 -6.17 13.25
N LEU A 75 1.80 -6.34 11.94
CA LEU A 75 2.87 -7.15 11.32
C LEU A 75 4.26 -6.62 11.69
N LEU A 76 4.45 -5.30 11.61
CA LEU A 76 5.68 -4.64 12.01
C LEU A 76 5.98 -4.81 13.50
N GLY A 77 4.96 -4.88 14.35
CA GLY A 77 5.04 -5.16 15.79
C GLY A 77 5.52 -6.58 16.07
N LEU A 78 4.92 -7.58 15.40
CA LEU A 78 5.35 -8.98 15.46
C LEU A 78 6.81 -9.13 15.04
N TRP A 79 7.19 -8.51 13.92
CA TRP A 79 8.57 -8.54 13.44
C TRP A 79 9.56 -7.91 14.41
N SER A 80 9.21 -6.76 15.03
CA SER A 80 10.06 -6.18 16.08
C SER A 80 10.14 -7.07 17.31
N SER A 81 9.05 -7.71 17.72
CA SER A 81 9.02 -8.58 18.89
C SER A 81 9.94 -9.78 18.71
N MET A 82 9.96 -10.36 17.50
CA MET A 82 10.89 -11.44 17.16
C MET A 82 12.34 -10.96 17.15
N SER A 83 12.64 -9.78 16.60
CA SER A 83 14.02 -9.25 16.57
C SER A 83 14.56 -8.81 17.93
N GLU A 84 13.69 -8.50 18.89
CA GLU A 84 14.07 -8.06 20.24
C GLU A 84 14.44 -9.24 21.16
N ARG A 85 14.12 -10.49 20.78
CA ARG A 85 14.39 -11.68 21.61
C ARG A 85 15.83 -12.19 21.52
N SER A 86 16.50 -12.04 20.38
CA SER A 86 17.91 -12.42 20.25
C SER A 86 18.62 -11.69 19.09
N ILE A 87 19.94 -11.54 19.20
CA ILE A 87 20.78 -10.93 18.16
C ILE A 87 20.81 -11.79 16.88
N GLU A 88 20.77 -13.12 17.05
CA GLU A 88 20.69 -14.07 15.93
C GLU A 88 19.36 -13.94 15.18
N ASP A 89 18.25 -13.77 15.90
CA ASP A 89 16.93 -13.51 15.32
C ASP A 89 16.89 -12.17 14.59
N ALA A 90 17.56 -11.13 15.09
CA ALA A 90 17.66 -9.85 14.39
C ALA A 90 18.36 -9.97 13.01
N ARG A 91 19.44 -10.77 12.92
CA ARG A 91 20.11 -11.03 11.62
C ARG A 91 19.25 -11.87 10.69
N ARG A 92 18.60 -12.92 11.23
CA ARG A 92 17.66 -13.76 10.47
C ARG A 92 16.48 -12.93 9.94
N MET A 93 16.02 -11.98 10.74
CA MET A 93 14.93 -11.07 10.40
C MET A 93 15.28 -10.12 9.25
N LYS A 94 16.52 -9.62 9.18
CA LYS A 94 16.99 -8.79 8.05
C LYS A 94 16.88 -9.58 6.73
N ARG A 95 17.29 -10.86 6.73
CA ARG A 95 17.16 -11.74 5.56
C ARG A 95 15.69 -12.02 5.22
N ILE A 96 14.88 -12.41 6.20
CA ILE A 96 13.44 -12.67 5.99
C ILE A 96 12.75 -11.45 5.38
N LYS A 97 12.97 -10.25 5.92
CA LYS A 97 12.40 -9.01 5.37
C LYS A 97 12.80 -8.80 3.91
N LEU A 98 14.07 -8.99 3.59
CA LEU A 98 14.55 -8.82 2.23
C LEU A 98 13.97 -9.88 1.28
N THR A 99 13.90 -11.14 1.72
CA THR A 99 13.27 -12.22 0.95
C THR A 99 11.78 -11.97 0.73
N THR A 100 11.04 -11.53 1.75
CA THR A 100 9.62 -11.17 1.63
C THR A 100 9.43 -9.99 0.69
N LEU A 101 10.27 -8.95 0.79
CA LEU A 101 10.23 -7.80 -0.12
C LEU A 101 10.53 -8.23 -1.56
N ALA A 102 11.54 -9.09 -1.78
CA ALA A 102 11.85 -9.62 -3.09
C ALA A 102 10.71 -10.47 -3.66
N LEU A 103 10.09 -11.33 -2.85
CA LEU A 103 8.93 -12.13 -3.26
C LEU A 103 7.73 -11.26 -3.64
N LEU A 104 7.46 -10.19 -2.89
CA LEU A 104 6.36 -9.27 -3.17
C LEU A 104 6.62 -8.39 -4.41
N LEU A 105 7.86 -7.93 -4.59
CA LEU A 105 8.22 -7.04 -5.69
C LEU A 105 8.52 -7.80 -6.99
N SER A 106 8.89 -9.09 -6.92
CA SER A 106 9.16 -9.93 -8.08
C SER A 106 8.01 -9.97 -9.10
N PRO A 107 6.75 -10.25 -8.74
CA PRO A 107 5.65 -10.25 -9.71
C PRO A 107 5.39 -8.86 -10.28
N MET A 108 5.52 -7.79 -9.50
CA MET A 108 5.39 -6.42 -10.00
C MET A 108 6.48 -6.07 -11.01
N LEU A 109 7.71 -6.50 -10.73
CA LEU A 109 8.84 -6.31 -11.63
C LEU A 109 8.69 -7.14 -12.91
N ALA A 110 8.30 -8.42 -12.78
CA ALA A 110 8.06 -9.30 -13.93
C ALA A 110 6.94 -8.73 -14.82
N PHE A 111 5.86 -8.23 -14.23
CA PHE A 111 4.78 -7.58 -14.95
C PHE A 111 5.24 -6.29 -15.63
N GLY A 112 6.01 -5.44 -14.93
CA GLY A 112 6.55 -4.21 -15.50
C GLY A 112 7.50 -4.48 -16.68
N LEU A 113 8.37 -5.48 -16.56
CA LEU A 113 9.25 -5.92 -17.64
C LEU A 113 8.46 -6.51 -18.82
N TYR A 114 7.41 -7.29 -18.55
CA TYR A 114 6.49 -7.80 -19.58
C TYR A 114 5.81 -6.65 -20.34
N GLN A 115 5.29 -5.65 -19.64
CA GLN A 115 4.68 -4.47 -20.29
C GLN A 115 5.68 -3.68 -21.14
N CYS A 116 6.89 -3.48 -20.63
CA CYS A 116 7.96 -2.84 -21.40
C CYS A 116 8.31 -3.65 -22.66
N GLY A 117 8.42 -4.98 -22.53
CA GLY A 117 8.70 -5.87 -23.65
C GLY A 117 7.58 -5.88 -24.70
N SER A 118 6.32 -5.96 -24.26
CA SER A 118 5.14 -5.90 -25.12
C SER A 118 5.05 -4.57 -25.88
N ALA A 119 5.29 -3.44 -25.20
CA ALA A 119 5.30 -2.13 -25.82
C ALA A 119 6.42 -1.99 -26.88
N LEU A 120 7.63 -2.48 -26.58
CA LEU A 120 8.78 -2.34 -27.46
C LEU A 120 8.76 -3.30 -28.65
N LEU A 121 8.31 -4.54 -28.45
CA LEU A 121 8.38 -5.60 -29.47
C LEU A 121 7.10 -5.72 -30.29
N ALA A 122 5.94 -5.62 -29.63
CA ALA A 122 4.65 -5.79 -30.29
C ALA A 122 3.94 -4.45 -30.58
N GLY A 123 4.41 -3.34 -30.01
CA GLY A 123 3.71 -2.05 -30.13
C GLY A 123 2.37 -2.05 -29.40
N GLU A 124 2.25 -2.87 -28.35
CA GLU A 124 1.03 -3.11 -27.59
C GLU A 124 1.21 -2.77 -26.11
N VAL A 125 0.18 -2.17 -25.50
CA VAL A 125 0.15 -1.85 -24.06
C VAL A 125 -1.19 -2.28 -23.47
N LEU A 126 -1.15 -2.96 -22.32
CA LEU A 126 -2.38 -3.32 -21.60
C LEU A 126 -2.97 -2.09 -20.89
N ALA A 127 -4.20 -1.74 -21.25
CA ALA A 127 -4.99 -0.77 -20.52
C ALA A 127 -5.92 -1.49 -19.54
N LEU A 128 -5.56 -1.43 -18.26
CA LEU A 128 -6.40 -1.92 -17.16
C LEU A 128 -7.50 -0.90 -16.86
N SER A 129 -8.55 -0.89 -17.68
CA SER A 129 -9.79 -0.15 -17.38
C SER A 129 -10.67 -0.98 -16.42
N LYS A 130 -11.44 -0.29 -15.57
CA LYS A 130 -12.39 -0.93 -14.63
C LYS A 130 -13.47 -1.77 -15.32
N ALA A 131 -13.81 -1.41 -16.56
CA ALA A 131 -14.91 -2.04 -17.30
C ALA A 131 -14.43 -3.20 -18.18
N ASP A 132 -13.32 -3.02 -18.90
CA ASP A 132 -12.74 -4.06 -19.75
C ASP A 132 -11.22 -3.86 -19.90
N PRO A 133 -10.39 -4.85 -19.53
CA PRO A 133 -8.99 -4.83 -19.87
C PRO A 133 -8.83 -5.00 -21.38
N ARG A 134 -8.22 -4.01 -22.04
CA ARG A 134 -8.01 -4.04 -23.49
C ARG A 134 -6.55 -3.76 -23.84
N ILE A 135 -6.09 -4.35 -24.94
CA ILE A 135 -4.79 -4.06 -25.52
C ILE A 135 -4.94 -2.80 -26.39
N ILE A 136 -4.07 -1.81 -26.19
CA ILE A 136 -4.05 -0.56 -26.94
C ILE A 136 -2.75 -0.50 -27.74
N THR A 137 -2.86 -0.15 -29.02
CA THR A 137 -1.71 0.07 -29.89
C THR A 137 -1.38 1.56 -30.02
N TRP A 138 -0.17 1.86 -30.49
CA TRP A 138 0.24 3.24 -30.77
C TRP A 138 -0.71 3.97 -31.73
N ALA A 139 -1.22 3.26 -32.75
CA ALA A 139 -2.09 3.83 -33.77
C ALA A 139 -3.45 4.28 -33.21
N GLU A 140 -3.95 3.60 -32.18
CA GLU A 140 -5.24 3.92 -31.57
C GLU A 140 -5.15 5.09 -30.58
N GLN A 141 -4.17 5.07 -29.67
CA GLN A 141 -4.02 6.07 -28.61
C GLN A 141 -2.54 6.36 -28.29
N PRO A 142 -1.85 7.17 -29.12
CA PRO A 142 -0.41 7.37 -29.01
C PRO A 142 0.00 8.00 -27.68
N THR A 143 -0.80 8.95 -27.17
CA THR A 143 -0.51 9.62 -25.89
C THR A 143 -0.60 8.65 -24.71
N PHE A 144 -1.66 7.83 -24.65
CA PHE A 144 -1.82 6.85 -23.56
C PHE A 144 -0.73 5.79 -23.62
N PHE A 145 -0.43 5.29 -24.82
CA PHE A 145 0.65 4.35 -25.04
C PHE A 145 1.99 4.90 -24.54
N ALA A 146 2.37 6.12 -24.94
CA ALA A 146 3.62 6.75 -24.53
C ALA A 146 3.72 6.90 -23.00
N VAL A 147 2.66 7.41 -22.37
CA VAL A 147 2.62 7.64 -20.92
C VAL A 147 2.67 6.32 -20.15
N SER A 148 1.90 5.32 -20.55
CA SER A 148 1.87 4.02 -19.90
C SER A 148 3.22 3.30 -20.02
N THR A 149 3.84 3.34 -21.21
CA THR A 149 5.17 2.77 -21.44
C THR A 149 6.22 3.46 -20.57
N ALA A 150 6.23 4.80 -20.56
CA ALA A 150 7.15 5.57 -19.72
C ALA A 150 6.97 5.25 -18.24
N PHE A 151 5.72 5.13 -17.76
CA PHE A 151 5.42 4.73 -16.39
C PHE A 151 6.02 3.37 -16.05
N TRP A 152 5.80 2.34 -16.88
CA TRP A 152 6.31 0.99 -16.60
C TRP A 152 7.83 0.89 -16.67
N VAL A 153 8.48 1.64 -17.57
CA VAL A 153 9.94 1.75 -17.63
C VAL A 153 10.49 2.36 -16.34
N VAL A 154 9.90 3.48 -15.90
CA VAL A 154 10.33 4.16 -14.66
C VAL A 154 10.07 3.28 -13.44
N ALA A 155 8.88 2.67 -13.34
CA ALA A 155 8.51 1.81 -12.23
C ALA A 155 9.43 0.59 -12.12
N SER A 156 9.66 -0.12 -13.22
CA SER A 156 10.55 -1.29 -13.25
C SER A 156 12.00 -0.90 -12.93
N GLY A 157 12.49 0.21 -13.49
CA GLY A 157 13.82 0.73 -13.20
C GLY A 157 14.01 1.22 -11.76
N ALA A 158 12.96 1.74 -11.13
CA ALA A 158 12.97 2.12 -9.71
C ALA A 158 12.97 0.88 -8.81
N LEU A 159 12.16 -0.13 -9.13
CA LEU A 159 12.11 -1.41 -8.40
C LEU A 159 13.47 -2.13 -8.46
N LEU A 160 14.08 -2.25 -9.64
CA LEU A 160 15.40 -2.87 -9.81
C LEU A 160 16.48 -2.15 -9.00
N ARG A 161 16.52 -0.81 -9.06
CA ARG A 161 17.50 -0.01 -8.29
C ARG A 161 17.27 -0.13 -6.79
N GLY A 162 16.02 -0.10 -6.33
CA GLY A 162 15.65 -0.27 -4.93
C GLY A 162 16.07 -1.65 -4.40
N LEU A 163 15.73 -2.71 -5.13
CA LEU A 163 16.07 -4.08 -4.75
C LEU A 163 17.59 -4.30 -4.76
N GLY A 164 18.29 -3.81 -5.80
CA GLY A 164 19.73 -3.92 -5.92
C GLY A 164 20.49 -3.22 -4.78
N ARG A 165 20.04 -2.03 -4.36
CA ARG A 165 20.62 -1.33 -3.19
C ARG A 165 20.42 -2.13 -1.90
N GLN A 166 19.22 -2.68 -1.67
CA GLN A 166 18.95 -3.46 -0.47
C GLN A 166 19.72 -4.79 -0.44
N LEU A 167 19.84 -5.46 -1.58
CA LEU A 167 20.66 -6.66 -1.72
C LEU A 167 22.13 -6.33 -1.43
N LYS A 168 22.68 -5.29 -2.05
CA LYS A 168 24.08 -4.87 -1.78
C LYS A 168 24.32 -4.57 -0.30
N ALA A 169 23.40 -3.87 0.36
CA ALA A 169 23.48 -3.58 1.79
C ALA A 169 23.29 -4.82 2.70
N ALA A 170 22.79 -5.92 2.17
CA ALA A 170 22.66 -7.18 2.92
C ALA A 170 23.88 -8.11 2.76
N TRP A 171 24.73 -7.88 1.76
CA TRP A 171 25.94 -8.67 1.50
C TRP A 171 27.23 -8.06 2.09
N VAL A 172 27.21 -6.77 2.42
CA VAL A 172 28.35 -6.05 3.01
C VAL A 172 28.37 -6.14 4.56
N ASP A 173 27.25 -6.55 5.16
CA ASP A 173 27.07 -6.78 6.61
C ASP A 173 27.09 -8.28 6.96
#